data_AF-A0A968VZT8-F1
#
_entry.id   AF-A0A968VZT8-F1
#
_cell.length_a   1.000
_cell.length_b   1.000
_cell.length_c   1.000
_cell.angle_alpha   90.00
_cell.angle_beta   90.00
_cell.angle_gamma   90.00
#
_symmetry.space_group_name_H-M   'P 1'
#
loop_
_entity.id
_entity.type
_entity.pdbx_description
1 polymer ?
#
loop_
_entity_poly.entity_id
_entity_poly.type
_entity_poly.pdbx_seq_one_letter_code
_entity_poly.pdbx_strand_id
1 'polypeptide(L)'
;MLAHEKDERTLKEFEQALDKLYLLMNMHDALKATVMDLFVAADSRNTYDLGKLEAEFEEADRDLATEVLGVQQEIEMFTEASALLAEQHEKEAIVIISIFLVIVFAIGIAFSINISNAIRKPIVQIVDAANRFAVGDMDFNAVSAGNDEVGQLSRAFTKLKTALEGVTALSAQIANGDLTAEIQKRSDKRRAARIAVEDG
;
A
#
# COMPACT_ATOMS: atom_id res chain seq x y z
N MET A 1 13.54 -18.79 8.81
CA MET A 1 14.81 -19.09 9.49
C MET A 1 15.34 -17.86 10.23
N LEU A 2 15.60 -16.74 9.55
CA LEU A 2 16.13 -15.49 10.15
C LEU A 2 15.30 -14.86 11.29
N ALA A 3 13.96 -14.95 11.24
CA ALA A 3 13.11 -14.39 12.31
C ALA A 3 13.15 -15.22 13.61
N HIS A 4 13.32 -16.55 13.49
CA HIS A 4 13.37 -17.45 14.64
C HIS A 4 14.73 -17.37 15.36
N GLU A 5 15.79 -17.13 14.60
CA GLU A 5 17.17 -16.98 15.09
C GLU A 5 17.40 -15.63 15.81
N LYS A 6 16.75 -14.55 15.36
CA LYS A 6 16.76 -13.25 16.07
C LYS A 6 16.01 -13.31 17.40
N ASP A 7 14.91 -14.06 17.46
CA ASP A 7 14.09 -14.20 18.66
C ASP A 7 14.82 -15.03 19.74
N GLU A 8 15.46 -16.14 19.36
CA GLU A 8 16.33 -16.93 20.25
C GLU A 8 17.52 -16.14 20.78
N ARG A 9 18.15 -15.31 19.94
CA ARG A 9 19.28 -14.47 20.37
C ARG A 9 18.86 -13.41 21.39
N THR A 10 17.74 -12.73 21.14
CA THR A 10 17.22 -11.69 22.04
C THR A 10 16.83 -12.29 23.39
N LEU A 11 16.22 -13.49 23.38
CA LEU A 11 15.86 -14.21 24.60
C LEU A 11 17.09 -14.56 25.43
N LYS A 12 18.17 -15.02 24.79
CA LYS A 12 19.44 -15.36 25.46
C LYS A 12 20.13 -14.13 26.06
N GLU A 13 20.13 -13.00 25.34
CA GLU A 13 20.65 -11.72 25.85
C GLU A 13 19.84 -11.23 27.07
N PHE A 14 18.51 -11.44 27.07
CA PHE A 14 17.64 -11.13 28.21
C PHE A 14 17.88 -12.04 29.42
N GLU A 15 18.04 -13.35 29.23
CA GLU A 15 18.38 -14.29 30.30
C GLU A 15 19.73 -13.94 30.96
N GLN A 16 20.74 -13.56 30.17
CA GLN A 16 22.03 -13.11 30.68
C GLN A 16 21.93 -11.83 31.52
N ALA A 17 21.09 -10.88 31.11
CA ALA A 17 20.83 -9.67 31.88
C ALA A 17 20.14 -9.99 33.22
N LEU A 18 19.19 -10.94 33.23
CA LEU A 18 18.53 -11.39 34.47
C LEU A 18 19.51 -12.05 35.44
N ASP A 19 20.38 -12.95 34.95
CA ASP A 19 21.39 -13.61 35.79
C ASP A 19 22.33 -12.61 36.47
N LYS A 20 22.78 -11.59 35.73
CA LYS A 20 23.60 -10.50 36.28
C LYS A 20 22.83 -9.67 37.30
N LEU A 21 21.54 -9.41 37.06
CA LEU A 21 20.71 -8.69 38.01
C LEU A 21 20.56 -9.46 39.34
N TYR A 22 20.38 -10.79 39.26
CA TYR A 22 20.34 -11.65 40.44
C TYR A 22 21.67 -11.67 41.19
N LEU A 23 22.79 -11.75 40.48
CA LEU A 23 24.12 -11.64 41.09
C LEU A 23 24.27 -10.31 41.84
N LEU A 24 23.87 -9.21 41.21
CA LEU A 24 23.92 -7.88 41.79
C LEU A 24 23.08 -7.75 43.08
N MET A 25 21.87 -8.31 43.07
CA MET A 25 21.01 -8.37 44.26
C MET A 25 21.67 -9.14 45.40
N ASN A 26 22.26 -10.31 45.11
CA ASN A 26 22.95 -11.12 46.11
C ASN A 26 24.18 -10.41 46.68
N MET A 27 24.97 -9.71 45.84
CA MET A 27 26.13 -8.95 46.27
C MET A 27 25.73 -7.74 47.14
N HIS A 28 24.65 -7.05 46.77
CA HIS A 28 24.10 -5.97 47.58
C HIS A 28 23.63 -6.45 48.96
N ASP A 29 22.97 -7.61 49.02
CA ASP A 29 22.54 -8.21 50.30
C ASP A 29 23.73 -8.65 51.16
N ALA A 30 24.78 -9.19 50.55
CA ALA A 30 26.02 -9.53 51.23
C ALA A 30 26.72 -8.28 51.80
N LEU A 31 26.82 -7.22 51.01
CA LEU A 31 27.41 -5.94 51.45
C LEU A 31 26.64 -5.37 52.65
N LYS A 32 25.31 -5.43 52.62
CA LYS A 32 24.45 -5.00 53.73
C LYS A 32 24.71 -5.80 55.01
N ALA A 33 24.97 -7.10 54.91
CA ALA A 33 25.34 -7.93 56.04
C ALA A 33 26.70 -7.50 56.63
N THR A 34 27.71 -7.29 55.77
CA THR A 34 29.04 -6.81 56.20
C THR A 34 28.96 -5.47 56.92
N VAL A 35 28.13 -4.54 56.45
CA VAL A 35 27.88 -3.24 57.12
C VAL A 35 27.28 -3.44 58.52
N MET A 36 26.36 -4.39 58.67
CA MET A 36 25.74 -4.70 59.96
C MET A 36 26.78 -5.27 60.93
N ASP A 37 27.61 -6.20 60.48
CA ASP A 37 28.66 -6.80 61.29
C ASP A 37 29.69 -5.74 61.72
N LEU A 38 30.01 -4.79 60.83
CA LEU A 38 30.92 -3.68 61.11
C LEU A 38 30.37 -2.77 62.22
N PHE A 39 29.07 -2.50 62.21
CA PHE A 39 28.42 -1.72 63.25
C PHE A 39 28.50 -2.41 64.63
N VAL A 40 28.28 -3.73 64.67
CA VAL A 40 28.39 -4.53 65.90
C VAL A 40 29.82 -4.58 66.41
N ALA A 41 30.80 -4.79 65.51
CA ALA A 41 32.21 -4.81 65.86
C ALA A 41 32.68 -3.45 66.40
N ALA A 42 32.22 -2.34 65.81
CA ALA A 42 32.51 -0.98 66.25
C ALA A 42 31.97 -0.70 67.66
N ASP A 43 30.75 -1.15 67.96
CA ASP A 43 30.13 -1.00 69.28
C ASP A 43 30.88 -1.80 70.36
N SER A 44 31.38 -3.00 70.01
CA SER A 44 32.12 -3.88 70.92
C SER A 44 33.55 -3.42 71.27
N ARG A 45 34.08 -2.37 70.63
CA ARG A 45 35.47 -1.86 70.74
C ARG A 45 36.58 -2.90 70.42
N ASN A 46 36.26 -3.95 69.64
CA ASN A 46 37.24 -4.94 69.20
C ASN A 46 37.97 -4.47 67.92
N THR A 47 39.13 -3.84 68.07
CA THR A 47 39.83 -3.17 66.95
C THR A 47 40.47 -4.11 65.93
N TYR A 48 40.78 -5.36 66.31
CA TYR A 48 41.37 -6.34 65.40
C TYR A 48 40.33 -6.86 64.39
N ASP A 49 39.09 -7.09 64.85
CA ASP A 49 37.97 -7.49 63.98
C ASP A 49 37.58 -6.37 63.02
N LEU A 50 37.65 -5.12 63.52
CA LEU A 50 37.27 -3.94 62.75
C LEU A 50 38.08 -3.78 61.47
N GLY A 51 39.42 -3.88 61.55
CA GLY A 51 40.29 -3.70 60.37
C GLY A 51 40.14 -4.81 59.33
N LYS A 52 39.84 -6.06 59.75
CA LYS A 52 39.56 -7.16 58.83
C LYS A 52 38.24 -6.93 58.09
N LEU A 53 37.22 -6.50 58.83
CA LEU A 53 35.88 -6.31 58.31
C LEU A 53 35.77 -5.04 57.44
N GLU A 54 36.55 -4.00 57.73
CA GLU A 54 36.73 -2.84 56.84
C GLU A 54 37.36 -3.25 55.50
N ALA A 55 38.39 -4.10 55.51
CA ALA A 55 39.00 -4.59 54.27
C ALA A 55 38.04 -5.44 53.43
N GLU A 56 37.26 -6.33 54.07
CA GLU A 56 36.22 -7.13 53.42
C GLU A 56 35.09 -6.27 52.86
N PHE A 57 34.66 -5.23 53.59
CA PHE A 57 33.68 -4.26 53.11
C PHE A 57 34.19 -3.50 51.88
N GLU A 58 35.42 -2.98 51.93
CA GLU A 58 35.99 -2.26 50.79
C GLU A 58 36.13 -3.15 49.54
N GLU A 59 36.46 -4.43 49.70
CA GLU A 59 36.51 -5.40 48.59
C GLU A 59 35.12 -5.64 48.02
N ALA A 60 34.13 -5.94 48.87
CA ALA A 60 32.75 -6.17 48.45
C ALA A 60 32.10 -4.93 47.80
N ASP A 61 32.40 -3.72 48.29
CA ASP A 61 31.91 -2.46 47.71
C ASP A 61 32.52 -2.21 46.32
N ARG A 62 33.83 -2.45 46.15
CA ARG A 62 34.51 -2.34 44.85
C ARG A 62 33.97 -3.35 43.84
N ASP A 63 33.74 -4.59 44.25
CA ASP A 63 33.19 -5.64 43.38
C ASP A 63 31.76 -5.29 42.97
N LEU A 64 30.91 -4.86 43.91
CA LEU A 64 29.55 -4.42 43.62
C LEU A 64 29.57 -3.24 42.65
N ALA A 65 30.40 -2.23 42.88
CA ALA A 65 30.52 -1.08 41.99
C ALA A 65 30.92 -1.49 40.56
N THR A 66 31.83 -2.46 40.43
CA THR A 66 32.28 -2.98 39.13
C THR A 66 31.15 -3.69 38.39
N GLU A 67 30.39 -4.55 39.08
CA GLU A 67 29.24 -5.24 38.48
C GLU A 67 28.10 -4.28 38.13
N VAL A 68 27.82 -3.27 38.97
CA VAL A 68 26.85 -2.20 38.67
C VAL A 68 27.23 -1.49 37.35
N LEU A 69 28.50 -1.15 37.16
CA LEU A 69 28.97 -0.51 35.93
C LEU A 69 28.86 -1.43 34.71
N GLY A 70 29.16 -2.73 34.89
CA GLY A 70 29.02 -3.73 33.83
C GLY A 70 27.58 -3.87 33.34
N VAL A 71 26.62 -3.96 34.27
CA VAL A 71 25.19 -4.02 33.94
C VAL A 71 24.72 -2.74 33.26
N GLN A 72 25.16 -1.57 33.73
CA GLN A 72 24.83 -0.28 33.08
C GLN A 72 25.31 -0.24 31.63
N GLN A 73 26.56 -0.64 31.38
CA GLN A 73 27.15 -0.64 30.04
C GLN A 73 26.41 -1.61 29.10
N GLU A 74 26.00 -2.78 29.59
CA GLU A 74 25.24 -3.75 28.81
C GLU A 74 23.84 -3.24 28.45
N ILE A 75 23.13 -2.61 29.40
CA ILE A 75 21.84 -1.97 29.14
C ILE A 75 21.98 -0.86 28.10
N GLU A 76 23.04 -0.05 28.18
CA GLU A 76 23.30 1.02 27.21
C GLU A 76 23.54 0.46 25.81
N MET A 77 24.41 -0.53 25.66
CA MET A 77 24.68 -1.19 24.36
C MET A 77 23.42 -1.87 23.79
N PHE A 78 22.65 -2.57 24.62
CA PHE A 78 21.42 -3.22 24.18
C PHE A 78 20.36 -2.19 23.74
N THR A 79 20.23 -1.10 24.49
CA THR A 79 19.29 -0.01 24.19
C THR A 79 19.69 0.69 22.89
N GLU A 80 20.97 0.98 22.69
CA GLU A 80 21.50 1.59 21.47
C GLU A 80 21.30 0.68 20.25
N ALA A 81 21.64 -0.61 20.37
CA ALA A 81 21.45 -1.58 19.30
C ALA A 81 19.97 -1.72 18.92
N SER A 82 19.08 -1.74 19.92
CA SER A 82 17.63 -1.78 19.71
C SER A 82 17.11 -0.50 19.03
N ALA A 83 17.61 0.67 19.43
CA ALA A 83 17.25 1.94 18.82
C ALA A 83 17.69 2.04 17.35
N LEU A 84 18.92 1.59 17.03
CA LEU A 84 19.43 1.55 15.66
C LEU A 84 18.61 0.60 14.77
N LEU A 85 18.26 -0.59 15.30
CA LEU A 85 17.40 -1.53 14.57
C LEU A 85 16.01 -0.94 14.31
N ALA A 86 15.42 -0.27 15.30
CA ALA A 86 14.13 0.40 15.15
C ALA A 86 14.20 1.51 14.09
N GLU A 87 15.26 2.34 14.10
CA GLU A 87 15.48 3.39 13.10
C GLU A 87 15.64 2.81 11.69
N GLN A 88 16.36 1.71 11.54
CA GLN A 88 16.50 1.01 10.25
C GLN A 88 15.15 0.51 9.75
N HIS A 89 14.35 -0.12 10.60
CA HIS A 89 13.02 -0.60 10.24
C HIS A 89 12.08 0.55 9.87
N GLU A 90 12.15 1.69 10.55
CA GLU A 90 11.38 2.88 10.20
C GLU A 90 11.77 3.40 8.80
N LYS A 91 13.07 3.52 8.52
CA LYS A 91 13.57 3.96 7.21
C LYS A 91 13.15 3.01 6.09
N GLU A 92 13.27 1.70 6.29
CA GLU A 92 12.83 0.69 5.32
C GLU A 92 11.32 0.79 5.06
N ALA A 93 10.51 0.93 6.12
CA ALA A 93 9.07 1.08 5.99
C ALA A 93 8.69 2.35 5.21
N ILE A 94 9.34 3.49 5.50
CA ILE A 94 9.13 4.75 4.77
C ILE A 94 9.45 4.59 3.28
N VAL A 95 10.56 3.93 2.94
CA VAL A 95 10.94 3.68 1.53
C VAL A 95 9.89 2.83 0.83
N ILE A 96 9.44 1.74 1.45
CA ILE A 96 8.42 0.85 0.89
C ILE A 96 7.11 1.63 0.65
N ILE A 97 6.63 2.36 1.67
CA ILE A 97 5.41 3.17 1.57
C ILE A 97 5.52 4.21 0.46
N SER A 98 6.68 4.87 0.34
CA SER A 98 6.94 5.87 -0.70
C SER A 98 6.86 5.28 -2.11
N ILE A 99 7.46 4.09 -2.32
CA ILE A 99 7.40 3.38 -3.61
C ILE A 99 5.95 3.01 -3.94
N PHE A 100 5.21 2.46 -2.98
CA PHE A 100 3.79 2.13 -3.15
C PHE A 100 2.96 3.36 -3.55
N LEU A 101 3.19 4.50 -2.90
CA LEU A 101 2.49 5.75 -3.19
C LEU A 101 2.73 6.20 -4.64
N VAL A 102 3.98 6.16 -5.10
CA VAL A 102 4.33 6.50 -6.49
C VAL A 102 3.63 5.57 -7.48
N ILE A 103 3.61 4.26 -7.21
CA ILE A 103 2.95 3.27 -8.07
C ILE A 103 1.44 3.53 -8.14
N VAL A 104 0.78 3.71 -6.99
CA VAL A 104 -0.66 3.99 -6.94
C VAL A 104 -0.99 5.28 -7.68
N PHE A 105 -0.19 6.33 -7.52
CA PHE A 105 -0.38 7.59 -8.21
C PHE A 105 -0.21 7.45 -9.73
N ALA A 106 0.82 6.73 -10.18
CA ALA A 106 1.04 6.46 -11.60
C ALA A 106 -0.11 5.66 -12.23
N ILE A 107 -0.62 4.64 -11.54
CA ILE A 107 -1.80 3.88 -11.95
C ILE A 107 -3.02 4.80 -12.04
N GLY A 108 -3.24 5.66 -11.03
CA GLY A 108 -4.34 6.63 -11.03
C GLY A 108 -4.32 7.56 -12.25
N ILE A 109 -3.14 8.09 -12.60
CA ILE A 109 -2.97 8.91 -13.81
C ILE A 109 -3.26 8.10 -15.08
N ALA A 110 -2.71 6.88 -15.18
CA ALA A 110 -2.92 6.03 -16.35
C ALA A 110 -4.40 5.66 -16.56
N PHE A 111 -5.13 5.37 -15.48
CA PHE A 111 -6.57 5.12 -15.51
C PHE A 111 -7.36 6.37 -15.90
N SER A 112 -7.02 7.52 -15.33
CA SER A 112 -7.65 8.81 -15.67
C SER A 112 -7.54 9.11 -17.18
N ILE A 113 -6.34 8.94 -17.75
CA ILE A 113 -6.09 9.13 -19.18
C ILE A 113 -6.88 8.10 -20.01
N ASN A 114 -6.88 6.82 -19.60
CA ASN A 114 -7.63 5.76 -20.29
C ASN A 114 -9.14 6.06 -20.32
N ILE A 115 -9.74 6.38 -19.18
CA ILE A 115 -11.18 6.70 -19.09
C ILE A 115 -11.50 7.92 -19.95
N SER A 116 -10.66 8.97 -19.90
CA SER A 116 -10.89 10.16 -20.71
C SER A 116 -10.84 9.86 -22.21
N ASN A 117 -9.99 8.93 -22.66
CA ASN A 117 -9.84 8.61 -24.08
C ASN A 117 -10.84 7.56 -24.57
N ALA A 118 -11.15 6.54 -23.76
CA ALA A 118 -12.03 5.44 -24.13
C ALA A 118 -13.52 5.80 -23.97
N ILE A 119 -13.87 6.63 -22.98
CA ILE A 119 -15.26 6.93 -22.65
C ILE A 119 -15.59 8.39 -22.93
N ARG A 120 -14.90 9.32 -22.26
CA ARG A 120 -15.29 10.75 -22.32
C ARG A 120 -15.22 11.31 -23.73
N LYS A 121 -14.11 11.10 -24.46
CA LYS A 121 -13.92 11.63 -25.82
C LYS A 121 -14.98 11.11 -26.80
N PRO A 122 -15.21 9.78 -26.95
CA PRO A 122 -16.23 9.28 -27.89
C PRO A 122 -17.65 9.72 -27.51
N ILE A 123 -18.00 9.77 -26.21
CA ILE A 123 -19.33 10.24 -25.78
C ILE A 123 -19.54 11.71 -26.18
N VAL A 124 -18.56 12.57 -25.93
CA VAL A 124 -18.65 14.00 -26.32
C VAL A 124 -18.80 14.13 -27.84
N GLN A 125 -18.08 13.33 -28.62
CA GLN A 125 -18.19 13.32 -30.08
C GLN A 125 -19.57 12.86 -30.56
N ILE A 126 -20.16 11.85 -29.93
CA ILE A 126 -21.52 11.39 -30.26
C ILE A 126 -22.55 12.46 -29.92
N VAL A 127 -22.41 13.13 -28.78
CA VAL A 127 -23.31 14.24 -28.38
C VAL A 127 -23.21 15.40 -29.37
N ASP A 128 -22.00 15.80 -29.74
CA ASP A 128 -21.79 16.87 -30.73
C ASP A 128 -22.39 16.50 -32.10
N ALA A 129 -22.12 15.27 -32.56
CA ALA A 129 -22.71 14.72 -33.78
C ALA A 129 -24.25 14.72 -33.74
N ALA A 130 -24.86 14.36 -32.62
CA ALA A 130 -26.31 14.39 -32.44
C ALA A 130 -26.89 15.81 -32.48
N ASN A 131 -26.21 16.78 -31.89
CA ASN A 131 -26.64 18.19 -31.95
C ASN A 131 -26.56 18.75 -33.37
N ARG A 132 -25.49 18.45 -34.12
CA ARG A 132 -25.37 18.84 -35.54
C ARG A 132 -26.43 18.17 -36.40
N PHE A 133 -26.67 16.88 -36.16
CA PHE A 133 -27.73 16.14 -36.84
C PHE A 133 -29.12 16.74 -36.60
N ALA A 134 -29.41 17.23 -35.38
CA ALA A 134 -30.69 17.85 -35.05
C ALA A 134 -30.99 19.15 -35.83
N VAL A 135 -29.95 19.85 -36.31
CA VAL A 135 -30.09 21.06 -37.13
C VAL A 135 -29.95 20.79 -38.64
N GLY A 136 -29.91 19.52 -39.04
CA GLY A 136 -29.83 19.11 -40.45
C GLY A 136 -28.41 19.09 -41.03
N ASP A 137 -27.39 19.31 -40.21
CA ASP A 137 -25.99 19.18 -40.60
C ASP A 137 -25.56 17.70 -40.53
N MET A 138 -25.42 17.08 -41.70
CA MET A 138 -25.00 15.68 -41.84
C MET A 138 -23.50 15.53 -42.15
N ASP A 139 -22.71 16.60 -42.14
CA ASP A 139 -21.28 16.55 -42.45
C ASP A 139 -20.42 16.27 -41.20
N PHE A 140 -20.67 15.13 -40.55
CA PHE A 140 -19.86 14.66 -39.44
C PHE A 140 -19.51 13.17 -39.58
N ASN A 141 -18.29 12.82 -39.18
CA ASN A 141 -17.83 11.43 -39.12
C ASN A 141 -18.15 10.84 -37.75
N ALA A 142 -18.94 9.77 -37.72
CA ALA A 142 -19.18 9.01 -36.51
C ALA A 142 -17.91 8.24 -36.12
N VAL A 143 -17.37 8.56 -34.94
CA VAL A 143 -16.09 8.03 -34.47
C VAL A 143 -16.27 6.60 -33.96
N SER A 144 -15.74 5.62 -34.68
CA SER A 144 -15.65 4.24 -34.20
C SER A 144 -14.41 4.08 -33.32
N ALA A 145 -14.62 4.01 -32.01
CA ALA A 145 -13.61 3.52 -31.09
C ALA A 145 -14.28 2.61 -30.06
N GLY A 146 -13.78 1.38 -29.93
CA GLY A 146 -14.19 0.44 -28.87
C GLY A 146 -15.08 -0.73 -29.32
N ASN A 147 -14.87 -1.88 -28.66
CA ASN A 147 -15.75 -3.05 -28.71
C ASN A 147 -16.75 -3.08 -27.55
N ASP A 148 -16.76 -2.04 -26.73
CA ASP A 148 -17.63 -1.84 -25.57
C ASP A 148 -18.99 -1.22 -25.95
N GLU A 149 -19.78 -0.87 -24.94
CA GLU A 149 -21.08 -0.23 -25.07
C GLU A 149 -20.99 1.14 -25.78
N VAL A 150 -19.91 1.88 -25.57
CA VAL A 150 -19.68 3.19 -26.21
C VAL A 150 -19.44 2.99 -27.72
N GLY A 151 -18.65 1.98 -28.09
CA GLY A 151 -18.46 1.59 -29.49
C GLY A 151 -19.73 1.06 -30.14
N GLN A 152 -20.54 0.28 -29.42
CA GLN A 152 -21.85 -0.17 -29.90
C GLN A 152 -22.80 1.00 -30.16
N LEU A 153 -22.85 1.97 -29.24
CA LEU A 153 -23.63 3.19 -29.38
C LEU A 153 -23.19 3.99 -30.61
N SER A 154 -21.88 4.20 -30.79
CA SER A 154 -21.34 4.90 -31.95
C SER A 154 -21.77 4.24 -33.27
N ARG A 155 -21.61 2.90 -33.38
CA ARG A 155 -22.03 2.14 -34.58
C ARG A 155 -23.53 2.22 -34.85
N ALA A 156 -24.36 2.19 -33.81
CA ALA A 156 -25.79 2.34 -33.95
C ALA A 156 -26.15 3.74 -34.46
N PHE A 157 -25.48 4.77 -33.96
CA PHE A 157 -25.65 6.16 -34.40
C PHE A 157 -25.21 6.35 -35.87
N THR A 158 -24.09 5.76 -36.29
CA THR A 158 -23.68 5.76 -37.71
C THR A 158 -24.75 5.15 -38.62
N LYS A 159 -25.33 4.01 -38.23
CA LYS A 159 -26.40 3.37 -38.99
C LYS A 159 -27.64 4.26 -39.11
N LEU A 160 -27.97 5.01 -38.04
CA LEU A 160 -29.06 5.97 -38.05
C LEU A 160 -28.79 7.13 -39.02
N LYS A 161 -27.56 7.67 -39.02
CA LYS A 161 -27.13 8.71 -39.96
C LYS A 161 -27.30 8.25 -41.42
N THR A 162 -26.69 7.12 -41.79
CA THR A 162 -26.78 6.55 -43.14
C THR A 162 -28.24 6.24 -43.53
N ALA A 163 -29.03 5.80 -42.55
CA ALA A 163 -30.44 5.53 -42.76
C ALA A 163 -31.20 6.79 -43.19
N LEU A 164 -30.94 7.94 -42.55
CA LEU A 164 -31.62 9.20 -42.81
C LEU A 164 -31.08 9.92 -44.05
N GLU A 165 -29.77 9.88 -44.30
CA GLU A 165 -29.17 10.39 -45.55
C GLU A 165 -29.86 9.78 -46.78
N GLY A 166 -30.14 8.47 -46.75
CA GLY A 166 -30.88 7.78 -47.81
C GLY A 166 -32.34 8.26 -47.95
N VAL A 167 -33.00 8.61 -46.84
CA VAL A 167 -34.36 9.18 -46.87
C VAL A 167 -34.32 10.59 -47.48
N THR A 168 -33.39 11.45 -47.06
CA THR A 168 -33.23 12.80 -47.60
C THR A 168 -32.91 12.78 -49.10
N ALA A 169 -32.04 11.86 -49.55
CA ALA A 169 -31.71 11.70 -50.96
C ALA A 169 -32.93 11.27 -51.79
N LEU A 170 -33.72 10.31 -51.29
CA LEU A 170 -34.95 9.87 -51.94
C LEU A 170 -35.98 11.00 -52.00
N SER A 171 -36.17 11.75 -50.91
CA SER A 171 -37.05 12.91 -50.89
C SER A 171 -36.63 13.98 -51.91
N ALA A 172 -35.33 14.20 -52.11
CA ALA A 172 -34.82 15.13 -53.12
C ALA A 172 -35.10 14.64 -54.56
N GLN A 173 -34.97 13.33 -54.83
CA GLN A 173 -35.32 12.75 -56.14
C GLN A 173 -36.82 12.90 -56.46
N ILE A 174 -37.69 12.63 -55.48
CA ILE A 174 -39.13 12.80 -55.62
C ILE A 174 -39.49 14.28 -55.85
N ALA A 175 -38.86 15.21 -55.10
CA ALA A 175 -39.07 16.64 -55.28
C ALA A 175 -38.64 17.15 -56.67
N ASN A 176 -37.64 16.51 -57.28
CA ASN A 176 -37.19 16.78 -58.65
C ASN A 176 -38.04 16.10 -59.74
N GLY A 177 -39.14 15.44 -59.37
CA GLY A 177 -40.10 14.85 -60.30
C GLY A 177 -39.78 13.42 -60.76
N ASP A 178 -38.74 12.79 -60.20
CA ASP A 178 -38.43 11.38 -60.46
C ASP A 178 -39.22 10.47 -59.52
N LEU A 179 -40.38 10.00 -60.02
CA LEU A 179 -41.26 9.05 -59.33
C LEU A 179 -40.89 7.58 -59.62
N THR A 180 -39.80 7.33 -60.36
CA THR A 180 -39.36 5.96 -60.68
C THR A 180 -38.41 5.37 -59.62
N ALA A 181 -38.04 6.17 -58.61
CA ALA A 181 -37.20 5.73 -57.51
C ALA A 181 -37.85 4.57 -56.72
N GLU A 182 -37.24 3.39 -56.81
CA GLU A 182 -37.74 2.16 -56.20
C GLU A 182 -37.55 2.19 -54.67
N ILE A 183 -38.64 2.21 -53.90
CA ILE A 183 -38.58 2.12 -52.44
C ILE A 183 -38.19 0.70 -52.04
N GLN A 184 -36.90 0.47 -51.81
CA GLN A 184 -36.42 -0.80 -51.29
C GLN A 184 -36.86 -0.96 -49.82
N LYS A 185 -37.92 -1.74 -49.58
CA LYS A 185 -38.44 -2.04 -48.23
C LYS A 185 -37.35 -2.67 -47.36
N ARG A 186 -36.90 -1.94 -46.33
CA ARG A 186 -35.91 -2.43 -45.37
C ARG A 186 -36.40 -3.59 -44.50
N SER A 187 -37.71 -3.87 -44.45
CA SER A 187 -38.31 -4.97 -43.66
C SER A 187 -37.93 -6.37 -44.16
N ASP A 188 -37.63 -6.52 -45.45
CA ASP A 188 -37.62 -7.85 -46.07
C ASP A 188 -36.28 -8.57 -45.85
N LYS A 189 -35.20 -7.81 -45.61
CA LYS A 189 -33.86 -8.36 -45.34
C LYS A 189 -33.75 -9.10 -44.01
N ARG A 190 -34.62 -8.81 -43.01
CA ARG A 190 -34.67 -9.55 -41.73
C ARG A 190 -35.51 -10.81 -41.78
N ARG A 191 -36.53 -10.87 -42.64
CA ARG A 191 -37.42 -12.04 -42.76
C ARG A 191 -36.76 -13.18 -43.56
N ALA A 192 -36.01 -12.85 -44.61
CA ALA A 192 -35.25 -13.83 -45.38
C ALA A 192 -34.14 -14.52 -44.56
N ALA A 193 -33.50 -13.79 -43.63
CA ALA A 193 -32.44 -14.34 -42.78
C ALA A 193 -32.94 -15.28 -41.66
N ARG A 194 -34.21 -15.15 -41.21
CA ARG A 194 -34.80 -16.08 -40.24
C ARG A 194 -35.22 -17.41 -40.87
N ILE A 195 -35.72 -17.38 -42.10
CA ILE A 195 -36.20 -18.60 -42.79
C ILE A 195 -35.03 -19.54 -43.14
N ALA A 196 -33.83 -19.01 -43.38
CA ALA A 196 -32.65 -19.83 -43.67
C ALA A 196 -32.01 -20.50 -42.44
N VAL A 197 -32.44 -20.19 -41.21
CA VAL A 197 -31.92 -20.80 -39.97
C VAL A 197 -32.83 -21.91 -39.44
N GLU A 198 -34.07 -22.00 -39.90
CA GLU A 198 -35.03 -23.04 -39.46
C GLU A 198 -35.02 -24.30 -40.36
N ASP A 199 -34.33 -24.27 -41.52
CA ASP A 199 -34.24 -25.36 -42.50
C ASP A 199 -32.84 -26.03 -42.55
N GLY A 200 -32.04 -25.92 -41.49
CA GLY A 200 -30.69 -26.50 -41.39
C GLY A 200 -30.49 -27.35 -40.14
#